data_AF-A0A917QLX2-F1
#
_entry.id   AF-A0A917QLX2-F1
#
_cell.length_a   1.000
_cell.length_b   1.000
_cell.length_c   1.000
_cell.angle_alpha   90.00
_cell.angle_beta   90.00
_cell.angle_gamma   90.00
#
_symmetry.space_group_name_H-M   'P 1'
#
loop_
_entity.id
_entity.type
_entity.pdbx_description
1 polymer ?
#
loop_
_entity_poly.entity_id
_entity_poly.type
_entity_poly.pdbx_seq_one_letter_code
_entity_poly.pdbx_strand_id
1 'polypeptide(L)'
;MMREGTGTPLRLLPWTTPDGRPCYLSTDDADSRLSRMADELETELLGSAAYVLDAAKSLLDEPGAGKRELHFAGVRLAEALGDALRIAVSRGARLPES
;
A
#
# COMPACT_ATOMS: atom_id res chain seq x y z
N MET A 1 -6.32 -11.67 11.10
CA MET A 1 -5.35 -10.84 11.82
C MET A 1 -4.28 -11.74 12.41
N MET A 2 -3.01 -11.53 12.08
CA MET A 2 -1.92 -12.26 12.74
C MET A 2 -1.73 -11.68 14.15
N ARG A 3 -1.66 -12.54 15.15
CA ARG A 3 -1.46 -12.18 16.55
C ARG A 3 -0.22 -12.88 17.08
N GLU A 4 0.46 -12.24 18.01
CA GLU A 4 1.55 -12.86 18.76
C GLU A 4 1.03 -13.94 19.72
N GLY A 5 1.94 -14.74 20.27
CA GLY A 5 1.62 -15.68 21.35
C GLY A 5 1.07 -15.00 22.62
N THR A 6 1.22 -13.69 22.74
CA THR A 6 0.71 -12.81 23.82
C THR A 6 -0.66 -12.21 23.50
N GLY A 7 -1.20 -12.39 22.28
CA GLY A 7 -2.48 -11.83 21.84
C GLY A 7 -2.39 -10.44 21.20
N THR A 8 -1.23 -9.78 21.26
CA THR A 8 -1.00 -8.47 20.64
C THR A 8 -1.12 -8.58 19.11
N PRO A 9 -1.91 -7.71 18.46
CA PRO A 9 -2.03 -7.71 17.01
C PRO A 9 -0.75 -7.23 16.33
N LEU A 10 -0.29 -7.96 15.32
CA LEU A 10 0.87 -7.57 14.52
C LEU A 10 0.48 -6.52 13.47
N ARG A 11 1.30 -5.47 13.32
CA ARG A 11 1.12 -4.45 12.28
C ARG A 11 1.62 -4.98 10.94
N LEU A 12 0.75 -5.00 9.93
CA LEU A 12 1.17 -5.23 8.54
C LEU A 12 1.96 -4.03 8.03
N LEU A 13 3.15 -4.26 7.49
CA LEU A 13 4.00 -3.20 6.93
C LEU A 13 3.69 -2.94 5.45
N PRO A 14 3.93 -1.72 4.94
CA PRO A 14 3.66 -1.38 3.55
C PRO A 14 4.67 -1.99 2.56
N TRP A 15 5.78 -2.55 3.03
CA TRP A 15 6.76 -3.27 2.23
C TRP A 15 6.68 -4.78 2.41
N THR A 16 7.17 -5.50 1.41
CA THR A 16 7.35 -6.96 1.45
C THR A 16 8.79 -7.33 1.77
N THR A 17 9.00 -8.59 2.09
CA THR A 17 10.33 -9.19 2.06
C THR A 17 10.86 -9.27 0.62
N PRO A 18 12.16 -9.52 0.41
CA PRO A 18 12.74 -9.64 -0.95
C PRO A 18 12.09 -10.72 -1.83
N ASP A 19 11.54 -11.77 -1.21
CA ASP A 19 10.79 -12.85 -1.85
C ASP A 19 9.28 -12.55 -1.98
N GLY A 20 8.86 -11.31 -1.72
CA GLY A 20 7.49 -10.83 -1.97
C GLY A 20 6.47 -11.21 -0.88
N ARG A 21 6.90 -11.75 0.26
CA ARG A 21 5.97 -12.10 1.35
C ARG A 21 5.59 -10.86 2.18
N PRO A 22 4.36 -10.81 2.74
CA PRO A 22 3.97 -9.76 3.67
C PRO A 22 4.91 -9.69 4.87
N CYS A 23 5.28 -8.47 5.28
CA CYS A 23 6.12 -8.22 6.45
C CYS A 23 5.26 -7.70 7.61
N TYR A 24 5.50 -8.20 8.83
CA TYR A 24 4.74 -7.83 10.02
C TYR A 24 5.68 -7.30 11.11
N LEU A 25 5.25 -6.23 11.77
CA LEU A 25 5.92 -5.64 12.92
C LEU A 25 5.19 -6.06 14.20
N SER A 26 5.96 -6.62 15.13
CA SER A 26 5.60 -6.73 16.53
C SER A 26 6.08 -5.50 17.26
N THR A 27 5.16 -4.77 17.88
CA THR A 27 5.48 -3.65 18.77
C THR A 27 4.29 -3.37 19.68
N ASP A 28 4.58 -2.97 20.91
CA ASP A 28 3.64 -2.40 21.88
C ASP A 28 3.52 -0.86 21.77
N ASP A 29 4.36 -0.25 20.94
CA ASP A 29 4.42 1.20 20.70
C ASP A 29 4.00 1.55 19.27
N ALA A 30 2.82 2.17 19.16
CA ALA A 30 2.29 2.63 17.88
C ALA A 30 3.15 3.73 17.23
N ASP A 31 3.96 4.46 18.01
CA ASP A 31 4.84 5.54 17.55
C ASP A 31 6.31 5.13 17.41
N SER A 32 6.58 3.82 17.48
CA SER A 32 7.92 3.27 17.30
C SER A 32 8.53 3.72 15.97
N ARG A 33 9.87 3.74 15.90
CA ARG A 33 10.59 4.20 14.69
C ARG A 33 10.14 3.48 13.41
N LEU A 34 9.86 2.17 13.50
CA LEU A 34 9.39 1.39 12.35
C LEU A 34 7.92 1.69 12.01
N SER A 35 7.08 1.97 13.01
CA SER A 35 5.71 2.42 12.77
C SER A 35 5.68 3.76 12.03
N ARG A 36 6.48 4.74 12.46
CA ARG A 36 6.58 6.04 11.77
C ARG A 36 7.09 5.92 10.34
N MET A 37 8.12 5.09 10.13
CA MET A 37 8.62 4.79 8.78
C MET A 37 7.55 4.12 7.91
N ALA A 38 6.72 3.24 8.50
CA ALA A 38 5.57 2.67 7.81
C ALA A 38 4.53 3.74 7.45
N ASP A 39 4.20 4.65 8.36
CA ASP A 39 3.24 5.73 8.08
C ASP A 39 3.74 6.70 7.00
N GLU A 40 5.04 7.02 7.00
CA GLU A 40 5.70 7.81 5.95
C GLU A 40 5.58 7.10 4.59
N LEU A 41 5.96 5.82 4.51
CA LEU A 41 5.89 5.07 3.24
C LEU A 41 4.44 4.85 2.78
N GLU A 42 3.50 4.59 3.69
CA GLU A 42 2.07 4.53 3.36
C GLU A 42 1.62 5.84 2.68
N THR A 43 2.08 6.99 3.17
CA THR A 43 1.75 8.31 2.61
C THR A 43 2.38 8.50 1.22
N GLU A 44 3.65 8.15 1.04
CA GLU A 44 4.34 8.23 -0.24
C GLU A 44 3.71 7.33 -1.31
N LEU A 45 3.37 6.08 -0.95
CA LEU A 45 2.73 5.13 -1.84
C LEU A 45 1.33 5.60 -2.28
N LEU A 46 0.54 6.17 -1.37
CA LEU A 46 -0.75 6.76 -1.71
C LEU A 46 -0.62 7.99 -2.61
N GLY A 47 0.39 8.83 -2.39
CA GLY A 47 0.70 9.96 -3.28
C GLY A 47 1.09 9.49 -4.69
N SER A 48 1.94 8.46 -4.77
CA SER A 48 2.32 7.82 -6.04
C SER A 48 1.10 7.21 -6.76
N ALA A 49 0.22 6.53 -6.01
CA ALA A 49 -1.01 5.96 -6.55
C ALA A 49 -1.95 7.04 -7.11
N ALA A 50 -2.10 8.17 -6.41
CA ALA A 50 -2.89 9.30 -6.90
C ALA A 50 -2.32 9.88 -8.20
N TYR A 51 -0.99 10.04 -8.29
CA TYR A 51 -0.32 10.49 -9.51
C TYR A 51 -0.52 9.52 -10.68
N VAL A 52 -0.33 8.22 -10.44
CA VAL A 52 -0.53 7.19 -11.48
C VAL A 52 -1.98 7.19 -11.97
N LEU A 53 -2.94 7.34 -11.07
CA LEU A 53 -4.36 7.41 -11.42
C LEU A 53 -4.67 8.63 -12.31
N ASP A 54 -4.11 9.80 -11.99
CA ASP A 54 -4.31 11.03 -12.78
C ASP A 54 -3.69 10.93 -14.18
N ALA A 55 -2.45 10.43 -14.26
CA ALA A 55 -1.78 10.18 -15.54
C ALA A 55 -2.53 9.14 -16.38
N ALA A 56 -3.06 8.08 -15.77
CA ALA A 56 -3.81 7.05 -16.47
C ALA A 56 -5.16 7.58 -17.00
N LYS A 57 -5.87 8.41 -16.23
CA LYS A 57 -7.10 9.08 -16.69
C LYS A 57 -6.81 9.94 -17.91
N SER A 58 -5.76 10.78 -17.83
CA SER A 58 -5.34 11.62 -18.95
C SER A 58 -5.03 10.79 -20.20
N LEU A 59 -4.32 9.66 -20.06
CA LEU A 59 -4.03 8.77 -21.19
C LEU A 59 -5.29 8.11 -21.77
N LEU A 60 -6.25 7.74 -20.93
CA LEU A 60 -7.50 7.10 -21.37
C LEU A 60 -8.42 8.08 -22.12
N ASP A 61 -8.30 9.38 -21.85
CA ASP A 61 -9.05 10.43 -22.54
C ASP A 61 -8.46 10.76 -23.93
N GLU A 62 -7.24 10.31 -24.24
CA GLU A 62 -6.58 10.52 -25.54
C GLU A 62 -7.03 9.47 -26.58
N PRO A 63 -7.78 9.86 -27.64
CA PRO A 63 -8.32 8.91 -28.62
C PRO A 63 -7.25 8.15 -29.42
N GLY A 64 -6.01 8.65 -29.42
CA GLY A 64 -4.87 8.08 -30.11
C GLY A 64 -3.95 7.22 -29.23
N ALA A 65 -4.29 6.99 -27.96
CA ALA A 65 -3.43 6.27 -27.02
C ALA A 65 -3.01 4.89 -27.55
N GLY A 66 -1.70 4.66 -27.62
CA GLY A 66 -1.14 3.44 -28.18
C GLY A 66 -1.33 2.25 -27.26
N LYS A 67 -1.46 1.04 -27.83
CA LYS A 67 -1.57 -0.22 -27.07
C LYS A 67 -0.47 -0.40 -26.02
N ARG A 68 0.77 0.02 -26.33
CA ARG A 68 1.91 -0.06 -25.39
C ARG A 68 1.77 0.88 -24.21
N GLU A 69 1.28 2.09 -24.44
CA GLU A 69 1.05 3.09 -23.39
C GLU A 69 -0.07 2.64 -22.47
N LEU A 70 -1.17 2.14 -23.03
CA LEU A 70 -2.29 1.57 -22.28
C LEU A 70 -1.86 0.36 -21.44
N HIS A 71 -1.04 -0.53 -22.00
CA HIS A 71 -0.50 -1.67 -21.26
C HIS A 71 0.40 -1.22 -20.10
N PHE A 72 1.28 -0.24 -20.34
CA PHE A 72 2.14 0.33 -19.31
C PHE A 72 1.32 0.97 -18.18
N ALA A 73 0.32 1.80 -18.51
CA ALA A 73 -0.57 2.41 -17.54
C ALA A 73 -1.35 1.34 -16.74
N GLY A 74 -1.82 0.28 -17.41
CA GLY A 74 -2.48 -0.85 -16.75
C GLY A 74 -1.60 -1.56 -15.71
N VAL A 75 -0.32 -1.79 -16.02
CA VAL A 75 0.65 -2.35 -15.06
C VAL A 75 0.83 -1.43 -13.86
N ARG A 76 1.04 -0.13 -14.11
CA ARG A 76 1.25 0.86 -13.04
C ARG A 76 0.01 1.02 -12.14
N LEU A 77 -1.19 0.99 -12.74
CA LEU A 77 -2.45 1.00 -11.98
C LEU A 77 -2.60 -0.25 -11.11
N ALA A 78 -2.25 -1.43 -11.63
CA ALA A 78 -2.34 -2.67 -10.87
C ALA A 78 -1.38 -2.67 -9.66
N GLU A 79 -0.16 -2.16 -9.83
CA GLU A 79 0.81 -1.99 -8.74
C GLU A 79 0.27 -0.99 -7.69
N ALA A 80 -0.14 0.19 -8.12
CA ALA A 80 -0.69 1.24 -7.23
C ALA A 80 -1.93 0.77 -6.45
N LEU A 81 -2.82 0.01 -7.09
CA LEU A 81 -3.99 -0.57 -6.42
C LEU A 81 -3.59 -1.63 -5.40
N GLY A 82 -2.59 -2.47 -5.71
CA GLY A 82 -2.05 -3.45 -4.77
C GLY A 82 -1.51 -2.80 -3.50
N ASP A 83 -0.79 -1.69 -3.65
CA ASP A 83 -0.27 -0.91 -2.51
C ASP A 83 -1.41 -0.27 -1.72
N ALA A 84 -2.38 0.38 -2.37
CA ALA A 84 -3.52 1.00 -1.70
C ALA A 84 -4.34 -0.02 -0.90
N LEU A 85 -4.59 -1.22 -1.45
CA LEU A 85 -5.31 -2.30 -0.76
C LEU A 85 -4.54 -2.80 0.47
N ARG A 86 -3.21 -2.98 0.36
CA ARG A 86 -2.37 -3.36 1.51
C ARG A 86 -2.45 -2.32 2.63
N ILE A 87 -2.37 -1.04 2.28
CA ILE A 87 -2.46 0.08 3.24
C ILE A 87 -3.84 0.11 3.90
N ALA A 88 -4.91 -0.08 3.12
CA ALA A 88 -6.27 -0.13 3.65
C ALA A 88 -6.45 -1.27 4.68
N VAL A 89 -5.93 -2.47 4.38
CA VAL A 89 -5.93 -3.61 5.33
C VAL A 89 -5.11 -3.28 6.58
N SER A 90 -3.92 -2.72 6.40
CA SER A 90 -3.04 -2.35 7.50
C SER A 90 -3.68 -1.33 8.44
N ARG A 91 -4.26 -0.26 7.90
CA ARG A 91 -4.95 0.79 8.67
C ARG A 91 -6.23 0.27 9.31
N GLY A 92 -7.02 -0.52 8.59
CA GLY A 92 -8.26 -1.12 9.12
C GLY A 92 -7.99 -2.01 10.34
N ALA A 93 -6.89 -2.76 10.34
CA ALA A 93 -6.47 -3.58 11.48
C ALA A 93 -6.05 -2.77 12.73
N ARG A 94 -5.81 -1.45 12.60
CA ARG A 94 -5.43 -0.55 13.71
C ARG A 94 -6.62 0.27 14.25
N LEU A 95 -7.81 0.12 13.68
CA LEU A 95 -9.00 0.81 14.16
C LEU A 95 -9.49 0.18 15.48
N PRO A 96 -10.00 0.97 16.43
CA PRO A 96 -10.60 0.43 17.65
C PRO A 96 -11.83 -0.43 17.31
N GLU A 97 -12.03 -1.53 18.05
CA GLU A 97 -13.27 -2.30 18.01
C GLU A 97 -14.39 -1.44 18.62
N SER A 98 -15.42 -1.13 17.83
CA SER A 98 -16.62 -0.38 18.24
C SER A 98 -17.61 -1.20 19.03
#